data_AF-A0A7W8YNM2-F1
#
_entry.id   AF-A0A7W8YNM2-F1
#
_cell.length_a   1.000
_cell.length_b   1.000
_cell.length_c   1.000
_cell.angle_alpha   90.00
_cell.angle_beta   90.00
_cell.angle_gamma   90.00
#
_symmetry.space_group_name_H-M   'P 1'
#
loop_
_entity.id
_entity.type
_entity.pdbx_description
1 polymer ?
#
loop_
_entity_poly.entity_id
_entity_poly.type
_entity_poly.pdbx_seq_one_letter_code
_entity_poly.pdbx_strand_id
1 'polypeptide(L)'
;MRVPVAAVLNGGEILPAQFPSTSSQARLPRDQQGPCEEVDPIDAAIAITSKQGLRTFPREVIADPRPRHGRKSEYSYDPFSPPTLKQVEQAFNLGKAPDDWRKLARVSRHPGSGDLLFIDPMETPNEARKRWQHEVSPKSFHGAIIGNAENHCNVTAYDVAIGGGKASSDPRFYRYLCAVADWRLKKSDSLRDRPGIEKWNDFIKTFNAYWSDETVERKVLIEGSVDYYSTGTLPACVPALHVGLPSTVVCEIINGRRTESAIAPKTHKPSDDIPK
;
A
#
# COMPACT_ATOMS: atom_id res chain seq x y z
N MET A 1 7.83 -3.33 28.36
CA MET A 1 6.64 -2.96 27.56
C MET A 1 6.82 -1.54 27.09
N ARG A 2 6.66 -1.25 25.79
CA ARG A 2 6.42 0.14 25.38
C ARG A 2 5.16 0.64 26.09
N VAL A 3 5.25 1.82 26.69
CA VAL A 3 4.10 2.47 27.30
C VAL A 3 3.13 2.83 26.18
N PRO A 4 1.82 2.50 26.28
CA PRO A 4 0.85 2.94 25.29
C PRO A 4 0.95 4.44 25.07
N VAL A 5 1.23 4.85 23.83
CA VAL A 5 1.34 6.25 23.44
C VAL A 5 -0.01 6.69 22.89
N ALA A 6 -0.47 7.89 23.28
CA ALA A 6 -1.67 8.46 22.69
C ALA A 6 -1.46 8.66 21.19
N ALA A 7 -2.50 8.37 20.39
CA ALA A 7 -2.44 8.63 18.95
C ALA A 7 -2.17 10.13 18.72
N VAL A 8 -1.19 10.42 17.87
CA VAL A 8 -0.82 11.80 17.60
C VAL A 8 -1.71 12.30 16.48
N LEU A 9 -2.83 12.93 16.87
CA LEU A 9 -3.88 13.37 15.96
C LEU A 9 -3.42 14.50 15.02
N ASN A 10 -2.45 15.29 15.47
CA ASN A 10 -1.92 16.47 14.78
C ASN A 10 -0.41 16.33 14.48
N GLY A 11 0.17 15.14 14.62
CA GLY A 11 1.64 14.90 14.64
C GLY A 11 2.36 15.08 13.32
N GLY A 12 1.63 15.47 12.27
CA GLY A 12 2.13 15.76 10.94
C GLY A 12 1.12 16.57 10.14
N GLU A 13 0.25 17.32 10.84
CA GLU A 13 -0.75 18.14 10.17
C GLU A 13 -0.08 19.35 9.51
N ILE A 14 -0.31 19.48 8.21
CA ILE A 14 0.11 20.61 7.41
C ILE A 14 -1.13 21.46 7.16
N LEU A 15 -1.07 22.72 7.56
CA LEU A 15 -2.15 23.68 7.32
C LEU A 15 -2.08 24.22 5.88
N PRO A 16 -3.20 24.68 5.30
CA PRO A 16 -3.24 25.21 3.94
C PRO A 16 -2.17 26.26 3.60
N ALA A 17 -1.84 27.12 4.56
CA ALA A 17 -0.82 28.16 4.39
C ALA A 17 0.62 27.61 4.24
N GLN A 18 0.84 26.33 4.53
CA GLN A 18 2.13 25.64 4.54
C GLN A 18 2.25 24.62 3.40
N PHE A 19 1.24 24.49 2.54
CA PHE A 19 1.31 23.55 1.42
C PHE A 19 2.46 23.89 0.46
N PRO A 20 3.21 22.87 -0.02
CA PRO A 20 4.16 23.07 -1.10
C PRO A 20 3.45 23.71 -2.30
N SER A 21 4.05 24.74 -2.91
CA SER A 21 3.43 25.43 -4.07
C SER A 21 3.19 24.50 -5.27
N THR A 22 3.95 23.41 -5.36
CA THR A 22 3.82 22.37 -6.38
C THR A 22 2.69 21.39 -6.11
N SER A 23 2.15 21.35 -4.88
CA SER A 23 1.11 20.43 -4.45
C SER A 23 -0.19 20.64 -5.22
N SER A 24 -0.87 19.54 -5.51
CA SER A 24 -2.26 19.52 -5.95
C SER A 24 -3.22 20.20 -4.97
N GLN A 25 -3.00 20.06 -3.65
CA GLN A 25 -3.84 20.69 -2.61
C GLN A 25 -3.68 22.21 -2.59
N ALA A 26 -2.46 22.72 -2.85
CA ALA A 26 -2.22 24.15 -2.97
C ALA A 26 -2.97 24.83 -4.13
N ARG A 27 -3.40 24.04 -5.14
CA ARG A 27 -4.14 24.54 -6.31
C ARG A 27 -5.65 24.55 -6.12
N LEU A 28 -6.15 23.95 -5.04
CA LEU A 28 -7.58 23.96 -4.73
C LEU A 28 -8.03 25.37 -4.30
N PRO A 29 -9.31 25.73 -4.53
CA PRO A 29 -9.91 26.91 -3.90
C PRO A 29 -9.71 26.90 -2.38
N ARG A 30 -9.53 28.08 -1.77
CA ARG A 30 -9.17 28.19 -0.33
C ARG A 30 -10.20 27.54 0.60
N ASP A 31 -11.47 27.56 0.24
CA ASP A 31 -12.58 26.92 0.96
C ASP A 31 -12.57 25.39 0.86
N GLN A 32 -11.77 24.83 -0.04
CA GLN A 32 -11.58 23.39 -0.25
C GLN A 32 -10.24 22.88 0.27
N GLN A 33 -9.40 23.77 0.81
CA GLN A 33 -8.12 23.40 1.42
C GLN A 33 -8.34 23.03 2.90
N GLY A 34 -8.50 21.73 3.17
CA GLY A 34 -8.53 21.17 4.52
C GLY A 34 -7.13 20.83 5.06
N PRO A 35 -6.98 20.53 6.36
CA PRO A 35 -5.70 20.04 6.90
C PRO A 35 -5.24 18.77 6.17
N CYS A 36 -3.95 18.73 5.82
CA CYS A 36 -3.33 17.61 5.11
C CYS A 36 -2.19 17.01 5.93
N GLU A 37 -1.59 15.94 5.43
CA GLU A 37 -0.35 15.34 5.92
C GLU A 37 0.60 15.06 4.74
N GLU A 38 1.89 14.85 5.04
CA GLU A 38 2.85 14.39 4.04
C GLU A 38 2.44 13.00 3.55
N VAL A 39 2.56 12.77 2.23
CA VAL A 39 2.28 11.45 1.67
C VAL A 39 3.43 10.50 2.03
N ASP A 40 3.10 9.45 2.77
CA ASP A 40 4.08 8.45 3.18
C ASP A 40 4.50 7.52 2.02
N PRO A 41 5.62 6.79 2.12
CA PRO A 41 6.07 5.89 1.06
C PRO A 41 5.06 4.80 0.66
N ILE A 42 4.22 4.32 1.58
CA ILE A 42 3.16 3.34 1.33
C ILE A 42 2.06 4.00 0.49
N ASP A 43 1.53 5.15 0.92
CA ASP A 43 0.54 5.89 0.16
C ASP A 43 1.06 6.29 -1.24
N ALA A 44 2.33 6.67 -1.35
CA ALA A 44 2.98 6.93 -2.64
C ALA A 44 3.04 5.69 -3.54
N ALA A 45 3.28 4.50 -2.97
CA ALA A 45 3.27 3.24 -3.71
C ALA A 45 1.84 2.82 -4.11
N ILE A 46 0.84 3.11 -3.30
CA ILE A 46 -0.57 2.86 -3.61
C ILE A 46 -1.02 3.81 -4.73
N ALA A 47 -0.66 5.09 -4.67
CA ALA A 47 -1.10 6.11 -5.60
C ALA A 47 -0.78 5.75 -7.07
N ILE A 48 0.39 5.14 -7.32
CA ILE A 48 0.83 4.74 -8.67
C ILE A 48 0.08 3.54 -9.25
N THR A 49 -0.71 2.83 -8.45
CA THR A 49 -1.55 1.72 -8.92
C THR A 49 -2.84 2.20 -9.58
N SER A 50 -3.23 3.46 -9.33
CA SER A 50 -4.36 4.12 -9.99
C SER A 50 -4.02 4.60 -11.40
N LYS A 51 -5.03 4.75 -12.26
CA LYS A 51 -4.85 5.28 -13.63
C LYS A 51 -4.31 6.71 -13.65
N GLN A 52 -4.55 7.48 -12.59
CA GLN A 52 -4.11 8.87 -12.43
C GLN A 52 -2.77 8.98 -11.66
N GLY A 53 -2.21 7.85 -11.22
CA GLY A 53 -1.01 7.81 -10.40
C GLY A 53 0.28 8.18 -11.13
N LEU A 54 0.32 7.96 -12.45
CA LEU A 54 1.46 8.25 -13.32
C LEU A 54 1.14 9.44 -14.23
N ARG A 55 2.10 10.35 -14.39
CA ARG A 55 1.99 11.45 -15.36
C ARG A 55 2.61 11.09 -16.69
N THR A 56 2.05 11.63 -17.77
CA THR A 56 2.70 11.64 -19.09
C THR A 56 3.61 12.85 -19.17
N PHE A 57 4.87 12.63 -19.55
CA PHE A 57 5.82 13.69 -19.83
C PHE A 57 5.53 14.36 -21.18
N PRO A 58 6.07 15.57 -21.41
CA PRO A 58 6.05 16.19 -22.73
C PRO A 58 6.59 15.25 -23.80
N ARG A 59 6.09 15.40 -25.02
CA ARG A 59 6.56 14.63 -26.18
C ARG A 59 8.06 14.81 -26.38
N GLU A 60 8.76 13.71 -26.62
CA GLU A 60 10.20 13.69 -26.91
C GLU A 60 10.47 13.15 -28.32
N VAL A 61 11.62 13.55 -28.88
CA VAL A 61 12.15 12.98 -30.12
C VAL A 61 13.35 12.10 -29.77
N ILE A 62 13.28 10.83 -30.15
CA ILE A 62 14.36 9.88 -29.90
C ILE A 62 14.75 9.16 -31.19
N ALA A 63 15.96 8.63 -31.25
CA ALA A 63 16.30 7.61 -32.25
C ALA A 63 15.52 6.32 -31.98
N ASP A 64 15.09 5.64 -33.03
CA ASP A 64 14.37 4.36 -32.93
C ASP A 64 15.26 3.32 -32.22
N PRO A 65 14.92 2.93 -30.97
CA PRO A 65 15.81 2.10 -30.15
C PRO A 65 15.81 0.64 -30.61
N ARG A 66 14.92 0.24 -31.53
CA ARG A 66 14.84 -1.13 -32.02
C ARG A 66 15.99 -1.45 -32.98
N PRO A 67 16.40 -2.72 -33.11
CA PRO A 67 17.35 -3.15 -34.13
C PRO A 67 16.90 -2.79 -35.55
N ARG A 68 17.84 -2.34 -36.41
CA ARG A 68 17.54 -1.88 -37.79
C ARG A 68 16.70 -2.88 -38.61
N HIS A 69 16.99 -4.17 -38.50
CA HIS A 69 16.29 -5.23 -39.24
C HIS A 69 14.81 -5.40 -38.84
N GLY A 70 14.39 -4.90 -37.67
CA GLY A 70 13.03 -4.98 -37.16
C GLY A 70 12.22 -3.69 -37.34
N ARG A 71 12.78 -2.66 -37.98
CA ARG A 71 12.12 -1.35 -38.15
C ARG A 71 11.18 -1.39 -39.36
N LYS A 72 9.96 -0.88 -39.20
CA LYS A 72 8.98 -0.72 -40.30
C LYS A 72 9.38 0.46 -41.22
N SER A 73 8.93 0.38 -42.48
CA SER A 73 9.10 1.37 -43.57
C SER A 73 8.90 2.84 -43.12
N GLU A 74 9.66 3.74 -43.72
CA GLU A 74 9.80 5.17 -43.37
C GLU A 74 8.58 6.04 -43.73
N TYR A 75 7.64 5.52 -44.52
CA TYR A 75 6.60 6.32 -45.17
C TYR A 75 5.25 6.39 -44.43
N SER A 76 5.15 5.85 -43.20
CA SER A 76 3.93 5.93 -42.38
C SER A 76 4.16 6.80 -41.15
N TYR A 77 3.36 7.87 -41.03
CA TYR A 77 3.38 8.82 -39.92
C TYR A 77 2.32 8.53 -38.87
N ASP A 78 1.52 7.48 -39.07
CA ASP A 78 0.46 7.09 -38.15
C ASP A 78 1.04 6.58 -36.82
N PRO A 79 0.28 6.71 -35.72
CA PRO A 79 0.64 6.08 -34.46
C PRO A 79 0.90 4.59 -34.65
N PHE A 80 1.96 4.10 -34.00
CA PHE A 80 2.32 2.69 -34.05
C PHE A 80 1.22 1.83 -33.44
N SER A 81 0.90 0.71 -34.13
CA SER A 81 0.00 -0.31 -33.60
C SER A 81 0.48 -0.81 -32.22
N PRO A 82 -0.42 -1.26 -31.32
CA PRO A 82 -0.04 -1.69 -29.96
C PRO A 82 1.12 -2.69 -29.89
N PRO A 83 1.24 -3.70 -30.78
CA PRO A 83 2.40 -4.60 -30.77
C PRO A 83 3.73 -3.90 -31.09
N THR A 84 3.70 -2.95 -32.03
CA THR A 84 4.88 -2.18 -32.43
C THR A 84 5.30 -1.18 -31.36
N LEU A 85 4.33 -0.54 -30.69
CA LEU A 85 4.60 0.30 -29.53
C LEU A 85 5.30 -0.50 -28.43
N LYS A 86 4.81 -1.70 -28.11
CA LYS A 86 5.43 -2.58 -27.10
C LYS A 86 6.87 -2.96 -27.44
N GLN A 87 7.19 -3.17 -28.72
CA GLN A 87 8.58 -3.41 -29.15
C GLN A 87 9.47 -2.19 -28.92
N VAL A 88 8.98 -0.98 -29.21
CA VAL A 88 9.73 0.26 -28.95
C VAL A 88 9.93 0.44 -27.46
N GLU A 89 8.89 0.24 -26.66
CA GLU A 89 8.96 0.32 -25.19
C GLU A 89 9.99 -0.67 -24.60
N GLN A 90 9.97 -1.92 -25.05
CA GLN A 90 10.94 -2.94 -24.62
C GLN A 90 12.37 -2.55 -24.99
N ALA A 91 12.60 -2.09 -26.21
CA ALA A 91 13.92 -1.66 -26.65
C ALA A 91 14.39 -0.40 -25.90
N PHE A 92 13.48 0.54 -25.65
CA PHE A 92 13.75 1.78 -24.90
C PHE A 92 14.11 1.54 -23.43
N ASN A 93 13.59 0.46 -22.84
CA ASN A 93 13.83 0.09 -21.45
C ASN A 93 14.91 -0.99 -21.27
N LEU A 94 15.53 -1.46 -22.36
CA LEU A 94 16.55 -2.51 -22.29
C LEU A 94 17.72 -2.09 -21.39
N GLY A 95 18.09 -2.96 -20.45
CA GLY A 95 19.18 -2.72 -19.49
C GLY A 95 18.79 -1.89 -18.26
N LYS A 96 17.53 -1.44 -18.13
CA LYS A 96 17.02 -0.74 -16.94
C LYS A 96 16.34 -1.71 -15.97
N ALA A 97 16.37 -1.38 -14.68
CA ALA A 97 15.61 -2.09 -13.66
C ALA A 97 14.09 -1.93 -13.88
N PRO A 98 13.25 -2.91 -13.51
CA PRO A 98 11.81 -2.85 -13.75
C PRO A 98 11.10 -1.60 -13.18
N ASP A 99 11.53 -1.09 -12.03
CA ASP A 99 10.97 0.13 -11.43
C ASP A 99 11.38 1.43 -12.14
N ASP A 100 12.35 1.35 -13.05
CA ASP A 100 12.80 2.44 -13.92
C ASP A 100 12.33 2.26 -15.37
N TRP A 101 11.45 1.28 -15.62
CA TRP A 101 10.82 1.13 -16.92
C TRP A 101 9.76 2.20 -17.12
N ARG A 102 9.80 2.81 -18.31
CA ARG A 102 8.82 3.79 -18.76
C ARG A 102 7.80 3.14 -19.66
N LYS A 103 6.52 3.41 -19.40
CA LYS A 103 5.47 3.12 -20.38
C LYS A 103 5.43 4.21 -21.44
N LEU A 104 5.13 3.85 -22.69
CA LEU A 104 4.93 4.80 -23.76
C LEU A 104 3.43 4.91 -24.07
N ALA A 105 2.84 6.09 -23.87
CA ALA A 105 1.42 6.30 -24.17
C ALA A 105 1.17 6.34 -25.68
N ARG A 106 2.13 6.89 -26.44
CA ARG A 106 2.08 6.96 -27.90
C ARG A 106 3.48 6.91 -28.49
N VAL A 107 3.58 6.34 -29.69
CA VAL A 107 4.78 6.35 -30.52
C VAL A 107 4.37 6.59 -31.97
N SER A 108 5.05 7.47 -32.68
CA SER A 108 4.90 7.67 -34.12
C SER A 108 6.23 8.05 -34.76
N ARG A 109 6.36 7.95 -36.09
CA ARG A 109 7.54 8.45 -36.81
C ARG A 109 7.64 9.97 -36.71
N HIS A 110 8.86 10.49 -36.66
CA HIS A 110 9.11 11.91 -36.83
C HIS A 110 9.03 12.28 -38.33
N PRO A 111 8.28 13.32 -38.72
CA PRO A 111 8.23 13.79 -40.11
C PRO A 111 9.62 14.15 -40.65
N GLY A 112 9.94 13.69 -41.86
CA GLY A 112 11.19 14.05 -42.54
C GLY A 112 12.47 13.48 -41.91
N SER A 113 12.38 12.48 -41.03
CA SER A 113 13.53 11.85 -40.38
C SER A 113 13.27 10.36 -40.16
N GLY A 114 13.79 9.50 -41.05
CA GLY A 114 13.41 8.08 -41.10
C GLY A 114 13.57 7.31 -39.79
N ASP A 115 14.70 7.51 -39.11
CA ASP A 115 15.07 6.77 -37.90
C ASP A 115 14.68 7.45 -36.58
N LEU A 116 13.99 8.60 -36.63
CA LEU A 116 13.54 9.29 -35.43
C LEU A 116 12.06 8.98 -35.12
N LEU A 117 11.74 8.93 -33.83
CA LEU A 117 10.41 8.68 -33.30
C LEU A 117 9.98 9.86 -32.43
N PHE A 118 8.71 10.23 -32.53
CA PHE A 118 8.01 10.95 -31.48
C PHE A 118 7.48 9.95 -30.46
N ILE A 119 7.79 10.18 -29.18
CA ILE A 119 7.27 9.39 -28.07
C ILE A 119 6.53 10.28 -27.07
N ASP A 120 5.47 9.75 -26.47
CA ASP A 120 4.80 10.36 -25.32
C ASP A 120 5.09 9.47 -24.09
N PRO A 121 6.23 9.66 -23.40
CA PRO A 121 6.65 8.79 -22.32
C PRO A 121 5.86 9.08 -21.04
N MET A 122 5.61 8.06 -20.23
CA MET A 122 5.09 8.21 -18.88
C MET A 122 6.24 8.23 -17.86
N GLU A 123 5.94 8.72 -16.65
CA GLU A 123 6.80 8.54 -15.49
C GLU A 123 7.11 7.06 -15.23
N THR A 124 8.33 6.82 -14.76
CA THR A 124 8.66 5.52 -14.15
C THR A 124 7.95 5.36 -12.81
N PRO A 125 7.74 4.11 -12.34
CA PRO A 125 7.30 3.86 -10.96
C PRO A 125 8.11 4.61 -9.90
N ASN A 126 9.44 4.62 -9.99
CA ASN A 126 10.30 5.31 -9.03
C ASN A 126 10.14 6.84 -9.07
N GLU A 127 10.09 7.45 -10.25
CA GLU A 127 9.84 8.89 -10.38
C GLU A 127 8.48 9.27 -9.82
N ALA A 128 7.46 8.47 -10.10
CA ALA A 128 6.12 8.73 -9.61
C ALA A 128 6.03 8.58 -8.08
N ARG A 129 6.59 7.51 -7.48
CA ARG A 129 6.67 7.37 -6.01
C ARG A 129 7.40 8.55 -5.38
N LYS A 130 8.55 8.94 -5.95
CA LYS A 130 9.32 10.09 -5.46
C LYS A 130 8.52 11.38 -5.57
N ARG A 131 7.79 11.60 -6.66
CA ARG A 131 6.90 12.77 -6.81
C ARG A 131 5.78 12.76 -5.78
N TRP A 132 5.12 11.63 -5.58
CA TRP A 132 4.04 11.49 -4.60
C TRP A 132 4.52 11.75 -3.17
N GLN A 133 5.73 11.33 -2.81
CA GLN A 133 6.30 11.65 -1.48
C GLN A 133 6.58 13.15 -1.25
N HIS A 134 6.58 13.99 -2.30
CA HIS A 134 6.67 15.45 -2.16
C HIS A 134 5.29 16.13 -2.26
N GLU A 135 4.21 15.35 -2.24
CA GLU A 135 2.83 15.81 -2.25
C GLU A 135 2.28 15.83 -0.82
N VAL A 136 1.19 16.57 -0.60
CA VAL A 136 0.40 16.47 0.64
C VAL A 136 -0.97 15.91 0.31
N SER A 137 -1.50 15.08 1.20
CA SER A 137 -2.82 14.48 1.04
C SER A 137 -3.72 14.87 2.20
N PRO A 138 -5.04 15.04 1.98
CA PRO A 138 -5.99 14.99 3.08
C PRO A 138 -5.75 13.73 3.91
N LYS A 139 -5.97 13.85 5.23
CA LYS A 139 -5.71 12.74 6.16
C LYS A 139 -6.39 11.46 5.71
N SER A 140 -5.60 10.42 5.50
CA SER A 140 -6.06 9.10 5.07
C SER A 140 -6.11 8.17 6.28
N PHE A 141 -7.23 7.48 6.49
CA PHE A 141 -7.42 6.53 7.59
C PHE A 141 -7.36 5.10 7.06
N HIS A 142 -6.18 4.63 6.65
CA HIS A 142 -6.02 3.23 6.29
C HIS A 142 -6.04 2.38 7.57
N GLY A 143 -7.03 1.50 7.73
CA GLY A 143 -7.13 0.63 8.91
C GLY A 143 -7.42 1.34 10.24
N ALA A 144 -8.04 2.52 10.22
CA ALA A 144 -8.26 3.40 11.40
C ALA A 144 -6.96 3.94 12.05
N ILE A 145 -5.84 3.88 11.32
CA ILE A 145 -4.55 4.46 11.72
C ILE A 145 -4.34 5.75 10.93
N ILE A 146 -3.84 6.79 11.59
CA ILE A 146 -3.49 8.07 10.96
C ILE A 146 -2.16 7.89 10.23
N GLY A 147 -2.10 8.32 8.96
CA GLY A 147 -1.00 8.07 8.01
C GLY A 147 0.38 8.65 8.34
N ASN A 148 0.57 9.26 9.51
CA ASN A 148 1.85 9.89 9.86
C ASN A 148 2.88 8.89 10.45
N ALA A 149 4.16 9.23 10.29
CA ALA A 149 5.28 8.39 10.68
C ALA A 149 5.29 7.99 12.17
N GLU A 150 4.85 8.89 13.06
CA GLU A 150 4.81 8.65 14.50
C GLU A 150 3.75 7.62 14.88
N ASN A 151 2.58 7.67 14.24
CA ASN A 151 1.56 6.65 14.41
C ASN A 151 2.02 5.32 13.81
N HIS A 152 2.59 5.32 12.59
CA HIS A 152 3.12 4.10 11.95
C HIS A 152 4.20 3.37 12.77
N CYS A 153 5.02 4.10 13.53
CA CYS A 153 6.10 3.47 14.32
C CYS A 153 5.63 2.81 15.63
N ASN A 154 4.37 3.04 16.02
CA ASN A 154 3.79 2.62 17.30
C ASN A 154 2.55 1.73 17.17
N VAL A 155 2.18 1.32 15.94
CA VAL A 155 0.97 0.53 15.67
C VAL A 155 1.30 -0.77 14.95
N THR A 156 0.43 -1.75 15.10
CA THR A 156 0.43 -3.00 14.35
C THR A 156 -0.99 -3.22 13.85
N ALA A 157 -1.15 -3.41 12.53
CA ALA A 157 -2.44 -3.68 11.90
C ALA A 157 -2.44 -5.10 11.31
N TYR A 158 -3.61 -5.73 11.27
CA TYR A 158 -3.84 -7.01 10.61
C TYR A 158 -5.04 -6.87 9.68
N ASP A 159 -4.88 -7.27 8.42
CA ASP A 159 -5.99 -7.44 7.50
C ASP A 159 -6.49 -8.88 7.56
N VAL A 160 -7.74 -9.07 8.02
CA VAL A 160 -8.38 -10.38 8.11
C VAL A 160 -9.51 -10.45 7.08
N ALA A 161 -9.37 -11.33 6.10
CA ALA A 161 -10.40 -11.59 5.10
C ALA A 161 -11.23 -12.83 5.48
N ILE A 162 -12.53 -12.66 5.69
CA ILE A 162 -13.47 -13.75 5.97
C ILE A 162 -14.45 -13.88 4.80
N GLY A 163 -14.19 -14.82 3.88
CA GLY A 163 -15.09 -15.19 2.80
C GLY A 163 -15.08 -14.28 1.57
N GLY A 164 -15.84 -14.67 0.53
CA GLY A 164 -15.92 -13.96 -0.76
C GLY A 164 -16.99 -12.85 -0.82
N GLY A 165 -16.78 -11.86 -1.70
CA GLY A 165 -17.44 -10.54 -1.74
C GLY A 165 -18.95 -10.42 -2.01
N LYS A 166 -19.77 -11.43 -1.69
CA LYS A 166 -21.25 -11.29 -1.59
C LYS A 166 -21.74 -11.21 -0.14
N ALA A 167 -20.84 -11.40 0.82
CA ALA A 167 -21.13 -11.41 2.25
C ALA A 167 -21.67 -10.07 2.80
N SER A 168 -21.11 -8.94 2.36
CA SER A 168 -21.44 -7.61 2.90
C SER A 168 -22.80 -7.04 2.44
N SER A 169 -23.56 -7.76 1.60
CA SER A 169 -24.86 -7.29 1.10
C SER A 169 -26.02 -7.54 2.06
N ASP A 170 -25.89 -8.50 3.00
CA ASP A 170 -26.86 -8.68 4.09
C ASP A 170 -26.47 -7.78 5.27
N PRO A 171 -27.33 -6.83 5.71
CA PRO A 171 -26.99 -5.90 6.79
C PRO A 171 -26.68 -6.58 8.14
N ARG A 172 -27.29 -7.74 8.43
CA ARG A 172 -27.03 -8.48 9.67
C ARG A 172 -25.72 -9.23 9.60
N PHE A 173 -25.41 -9.85 8.45
CA PHE A 173 -24.11 -10.49 8.26
C PHE A 173 -22.96 -9.47 8.17
N TYR A 174 -23.19 -8.30 7.57
CA TYR A 174 -22.26 -7.18 7.62
C TYR A 174 -21.94 -6.75 9.06
N ARG A 175 -22.96 -6.59 9.91
CA ARG A 175 -22.75 -6.27 11.34
C ARG A 175 -21.98 -7.36 12.08
N TYR A 176 -22.22 -8.63 11.75
CA TYR A 176 -21.43 -9.74 12.29
C TYR A 176 -19.96 -9.63 11.89
N LEU A 177 -19.67 -9.39 10.61
CA LEU A 177 -18.30 -9.21 10.12
C LEU A 177 -17.62 -8.01 10.78
N CYS A 178 -18.31 -6.89 10.95
CA CYS A 178 -17.78 -5.74 11.69
C CYS A 178 -17.45 -6.09 13.15
N ALA A 179 -18.31 -6.86 13.82
CA ALA A 179 -18.10 -7.26 15.19
C ALA A 179 -16.94 -8.27 15.35
N VAL A 180 -16.75 -9.15 14.36
CA VAL A 180 -15.60 -10.07 14.29
C VAL A 180 -14.29 -9.31 13.98
N ALA A 181 -14.35 -8.33 13.06
CA ALA A 181 -13.20 -7.53 12.66
C ALA A 181 -12.78 -6.51 13.73
N ASP A 182 -13.67 -6.17 14.68
CA ASP A 182 -13.28 -5.38 15.84
C ASP A 182 -12.41 -6.22 16.77
N TRP A 183 -11.09 -6.10 16.58
CA TRP A 183 -10.07 -6.76 17.38
C TRP A 183 -10.17 -6.45 18.89
N ARG A 184 -11.01 -5.49 19.30
CA ARG A 184 -11.23 -5.12 20.71
C ARG A 184 -12.35 -5.92 21.37
N LEU A 185 -13.08 -6.77 20.63
CA LEU A 185 -14.06 -7.69 21.20
C LEU A 185 -13.41 -8.47 22.35
N LYS A 186 -14.04 -8.45 23.54
CA LYS A 186 -13.42 -8.94 24.78
C LYS A 186 -14.25 -10.00 25.50
N LYS A 187 -13.59 -11.02 26.04
CA LYS A 187 -14.23 -12.01 26.96
C LYS A 187 -14.22 -11.54 28.42
N SER A 188 -13.17 -10.82 28.84
CA SER A 188 -12.96 -10.52 30.26
C SER A 188 -13.50 -9.15 30.66
N ASP A 189 -14.31 -9.13 31.73
CA ASP A 189 -14.69 -7.91 32.44
C ASP A 189 -13.55 -7.33 33.30
N SER A 190 -12.43 -8.05 33.45
CA SER A 190 -11.26 -7.55 34.19
C SER A 190 -10.57 -6.37 33.49
N LEU A 191 -10.78 -6.23 32.18
CA LEU A 191 -10.40 -5.04 31.45
C LEU A 191 -11.39 -3.92 31.72
N ARG A 192 -10.88 -2.73 32.05
CA ARG A 192 -11.70 -1.52 32.28
C ARG A 192 -12.82 -1.42 31.26
N ASP A 193 -14.04 -1.21 31.75
CA ASP A 193 -15.17 -1.12 30.84
C ASP A 193 -15.06 0.15 30.01
N ARG A 194 -15.11 -0.03 28.68
CA ARG A 194 -14.91 1.04 27.71
C ARG A 194 -16.19 1.13 26.89
N PRO A 195 -16.92 2.24 26.96
CA PRO A 195 -18.11 2.44 26.15
C PRO A 195 -17.81 2.18 24.66
N GLY A 196 -18.66 1.38 24.02
CA GLY A 196 -18.54 1.04 22.60
C GLY A 196 -17.63 -0.15 22.28
N ILE A 197 -17.05 -0.83 23.28
CA ILE A 197 -16.38 -2.12 23.06
C ILE A 197 -17.36 -3.26 23.35
N GLU A 198 -17.64 -4.06 22.33
CA GLU A 198 -18.53 -5.22 22.42
C GLU A 198 -17.94 -6.30 23.35
N LYS A 199 -18.81 -6.96 24.13
CA LYS A 199 -18.42 -8.09 24.99
C LYS A 199 -18.81 -9.41 24.34
N TRP A 200 -18.03 -10.46 24.60
CA TRP A 200 -18.25 -11.79 24.00
C TRP A 200 -19.67 -12.33 24.24
N ASN A 201 -20.23 -12.14 25.43
CA ASN A 201 -21.57 -12.60 25.75
C ASN A 201 -22.65 -11.88 24.91
N ASP A 202 -22.48 -10.57 24.70
CA ASP A 202 -23.41 -9.76 23.89
C ASP A 202 -23.24 -10.07 22.39
N PHE A 203 -22.00 -10.30 21.95
CA PHE A 203 -21.67 -10.80 20.62
C PHE A 203 -22.35 -12.13 20.33
N ILE A 204 -22.18 -13.13 21.20
CA ILE A 204 -22.82 -14.45 21.03
C ILE A 204 -24.34 -14.32 21.06
N LYS A 205 -24.91 -13.55 22.00
CA LYS A 205 -26.36 -13.32 22.06
C LYS A 205 -26.90 -12.71 20.77
N THR A 206 -26.16 -11.78 20.16
CA THR A 206 -26.59 -11.05 18.96
C THR A 206 -26.36 -11.86 17.68
N PHE A 207 -25.26 -12.60 17.60
CA PHE A 207 -24.77 -13.23 16.37
C PHE A 207 -24.71 -14.75 16.43
N ASN A 208 -25.38 -15.40 17.39
CA ASN A 208 -25.35 -16.85 17.58
C ASN A 208 -25.60 -17.65 16.30
N ALA A 209 -26.53 -17.20 15.45
CA ALA A 209 -26.84 -17.89 14.20
C ALA A 209 -25.63 -17.95 13.26
N TYR A 210 -24.92 -16.83 13.07
CA TYR A 210 -23.72 -16.77 12.25
C TYR A 210 -22.56 -17.51 12.90
N TRP A 211 -22.35 -17.30 14.20
CA TRP A 211 -21.32 -17.99 14.96
C TRP A 211 -21.48 -19.51 14.91
N SER A 212 -22.72 -20.01 15.05
CA SER A 212 -22.99 -21.46 15.03
C SER A 212 -22.62 -22.09 13.69
N ASP A 213 -22.86 -21.38 12.59
CA ASP A 213 -22.56 -21.83 11.23
C ASP A 213 -21.07 -21.70 10.85
N GLU A 214 -20.23 -21.02 11.65
CA GLU A 214 -18.81 -20.92 11.33
C GLU A 214 -18.10 -22.27 11.38
N THR A 215 -17.16 -22.45 10.44
CA THR A 215 -16.23 -23.59 10.43
C THR A 215 -15.34 -23.59 11.67
N VAL A 216 -14.85 -24.75 12.07
CA VAL A 216 -13.99 -24.92 13.25
C VAL A 216 -12.76 -24.00 13.18
N GLU A 217 -12.13 -23.89 12.00
CA GLU A 217 -10.93 -23.09 11.79
C GLU A 217 -11.19 -21.59 12.04
N ARG A 218 -12.33 -21.08 11.56
CA ARG A 218 -12.73 -19.69 11.78
C ARG A 218 -13.11 -19.43 13.23
N LYS A 219 -13.80 -20.38 13.88
CA LYS A 219 -14.12 -20.26 15.30
C LYS A 219 -12.86 -20.11 16.14
N VAL A 220 -11.84 -20.94 15.88
CA VAL A 220 -10.53 -20.86 16.55
C VAL A 220 -9.87 -19.49 16.33
N LEU A 221 -9.92 -18.96 15.10
CA LEU A 221 -9.34 -17.64 14.81
C LEU A 221 -10.07 -16.50 15.52
N ILE A 222 -11.41 -16.50 15.48
CA ILE A 222 -12.26 -15.47 16.09
C ILE A 222 -12.07 -15.48 17.61
N GLU A 223 -12.22 -16.65 18.26
CA GLU A 223 -12.03 -16.77 19.71
C GLU A 223 -10.62 -16.39 20.13
N GLY A 224 -9.60 -16.85 19.39
CA GLY A 224 -8.22 -16.48 19.65
C GLY A 224 -7.97 -14.98 19.52
N SER A 225 -8.66 -14.29 18.60
CA SER A 225 -8.56 -12.83 18.44
C SER A 225 -9.17 -12.08 19.63
N VAL A 226 -10.28 -12.61 20.16
CA VAL A 226 -10.93 -12.09 21.38
C VAL A 226 -10.05 -12.29 22.63
N ASP A 227 -9.39 -13.46 22.70
CA ASP A 227 -8.43 -13.76 23.76
C ASP A 227 -7.18 -12.88 23.65
N TYR A 228 -6.74 -12.59 22.42
CA TYR A 228 -5.60 -11.71 22.16
C TYR A 228 -5.82 -10.31 22.74
N TYR A 229 -7.00 -9.71 22.58
CA TYR A 229 -7.28 -8.40 23.18
C TYR A 229 -7.13 -8.41 24.71
N SER A 230 -7.56 -9.51 25.32
CA SER A 230 -7.61 -9.66 26.78
C SER A 230 -6.27 -10.07 27.39
N THR A 231 -5.44 -10.80 26.64
CA THR A 231 -4.25 -11.49 27.18
C THR A 231 -2.94 -11.14 26.46
N GLY A 232 -3.03 -10.63 25.24
CA GLY A 232 -1.90 -10.44 24.33
C GLY A 232 -1.32 -11.71 23.72
N THR A 233 -2.03 -12.82 23.84
CA THR A 233 -1.62 -14.11 23.25
C THR A 233 -2.31 -14.29 21.90
N LEU A 234 -1.53 -14.44 20.83
CA LEU A 234 -2.06 -14.68 19.49
C LEU A 234 -2.74 -16.06 19.39
N PRO A 235 -3.75 -16.23 18.51
CA PRO A 235 -4.32 -17.53 18.22
C PRO A 235 -3.24 -18.52 17.76
N ALA A 236 -3.26 -19.75 18.26
CA ALA A 236 -2.26 -20.76 17.90
C ALA A 236 -2.27 -21.15 16.41
N CYS A 237 -3.39 -20.97 15.72
CA CYS A 237 -3.52 -21.19 14.28
C CYS A 237 -2.88 -20.07 13.44
N VAL A 238 -2.59 -18.92 14.04
CA VAL A 238 -1.87 -17.83 13.38
C VAL A 238 -0.38 -18.06 13.64
N PRO A 239 0.45 -18.25 12.60
CA PRO A 239 1.87 -18.39 12.79
C PRO A 239 2.40 -17.16 13.54
N ALA A 240 3.26 -17.40 14.52
CA ALA A 240 3.85 -16.31 15.26
C ALA A 240 4.60 -15.40 14.28
N LEU A 241 4.43 -14.08 14.45
CA LEU A 241 4.91 -13.05 13.52
C LEU A 241 6.37 -13.27 13.08
N HIS A 242 7.24 -13.78 13.95
CA HIS A 242 8.66 -14.01 13.67
C HIS A 242 8.97 -15.14 12.69
N VAL A 243 8.03 -16.05 12.43
CA VAL A 243 8.26 -17.22 11.58
C VAL A 243 8.29 -16.78 10.11
N GLY A 244 9.49 -16.61 9.56
CA GLY A 244 9.72 -16.25 8.16
C GLY A 244 9.93 -14.76 7.88
N LEU A 245 9.89 -13.89 8.90
CA LEU A 245 10.21 -12.47 8.72
C LEU A 245 11.72 -12.26 8.48
N PRO A 246 12.11 -11.40 7.53
CA PRO A 246 13.49 -10.95 7.41
C PRO A 246 13.97 -10.36 8.73
N SER A 247 15.23 -10.62 9.06
CA SER A 247 15.88 -10.22 10.30
C SER A 247 15.96 -8.73 10.58
N THR A 248 15.71 -7.92 9.56
CA THR A 248 15.63 -6.46 9.63
C THR A 248 14.28 -5.97 10.14
N VAL A 249 13.27 -6.83 10.21
CA VAL A 249 11.92 -6.51 10.69
C VAL A 249 11.81 -6.84 12.17
N VAL A 250 11.46 -5.84 12.98
CA VAL A 250 11.19 -5.99 14.42
C VAL A 250 9.67 -6.07 14.60
N CYS A 251 9.20 -7.13 15.26
CA CYS A 251 7.80 -7.24 15.66
C CYS A 251 7.67 -7.27 17.19
N GLU A 252 6.68 -6.57 17.74
CA GLU A 252 6.42 -6.46 19.17
C GLU A 252 4.93 -6.76 19.41
N ILE A 253 4.63 -7.77 20.23
CA ILE A 253 3.25 -8.09 20.64
C ILE A 253 2.86 -7.26 21.87
N ILE A 254 1.56 -7.13 22.17
CA ILE A 254 1.08 -6.21 23.23
C ILE A 254 1.61 -6.53 24.64
N ASN A 255 2.08 -7.76 24.88
CA ASN A 255 2.74 -8.13 26.14
C ASN A 255 4.22 -7.70 26.21
N GLY A 256 4.72 -6.97 25.21
CA GLY A 256 6.06 -6.40 25.15
C GLY A 256 7.16 -7.39 24.79
N ARG A 257 6.82 -8.60 24.33
CA ARG A 257 7.83 -9.52 23.76
C ARG A 257 8.25 -9.00 22.39
N ARG A 258 9.51 -8.59 22.31
CA ARG A 258 10.21 -8.20 21.08
C ARG A 258 10.82 -9.45 20.45
N THR A 259 10.63 -9.64 19.16
CA THR A 259 11.21 -10.78 18.45
C THR A 259 12.70 -10.52 18.18
N GLU A 260 13.59 -11.33 18.75
CA GLU A 260 14.99 -11.40 18.32
C GLU A 260 15.10 -12.34 17.11
N SER A 261 15.89 -11.94 16.12
CA SER A 261 15.97 -12.62 14.84
C SER A 261 16.58 -14.01 14.96
N ALA A 262 16.00 -15.01 14.27
CA ALA A 262 16.58 -16.35 14.17
C ALA A 262 17.68 -16.47 13.10
N ILE A 263 17.85 -15.46 12.22
CA ILE A 263 18.77 -15.57 11.07
C ILE A 263 19.44 -14.21 10.84
N ALA A 264 20.75 -14.09 11.05
CA ALA A 264 21.47 -12.90 10.63
C ALA A 264 21.37 -12.75 9.10
N PRO A 265 20.99 -11.57 8.56
CA PRO A 265 20.87 -11.40 7.12
C PRO A 265 22.27 -11.51 6.51
N LYS A 266 22.42 -12.33 5.46
CA LYS A 266 23.62 -12.26 4.63
C LYS A 266 23.63 -10.88 3.98
N THR A 267 24.55 -10.04 4.40
CA THR A 267 24.81 -8.76 3.75
C THR A 267 25.51 -9.04 2.44
N HIS A 268 24.78 -8.96 1.34
CA HIS A 268 25.36 -8.99 0.00
C HIS A 268 26.15 -7.70 -0.18
N LYS A 269 27.47 -7.79 -0.31
CA LYS A 269 28.30 -6.63 -0.64
C LYS A 269 28.41 -6.55 -2.16
N PRO A 270 28.41 -5.36 -2.76
CA PRO A 270 28.65 -5.22 -4.21
C PRO A 270 29.95 -5.87 -4.70
N SER A 271 30.91 -6.13 -3.79
CA SER A 271 32.13 -6.89 -4.08
C SER A 271 31.89 -8.37 -4.40
N ASP A 272 30.74 -8.92 -4.01
CA ASP A 272 30.39 -10.34 -4.18
C ASP A 272 29.93 -10.64 -5.61
N ASP A 273 29.55 -9.61 -6.39
CA ASP A 273 29.17 -9.69 -7.81
C ASP A 273 30.36 -9.57 -8.77
N ILE A 274 31.57 -9.34 -8.26
CA ILE A 274 32.77 -9.25 -9.10
C ILE A 274 33.19 -10.68 -9.46
N PRO A 275 33.14 -11.09 -10.75
CA PRO A 275 33.61 -12.41 -11.15
C PRO A 275 35.10 -12.54 -10.80
N LYS A 276 35.47 -13.65 -10.16
CA LYS A 276 36.88 -14.02 -9.95
C LYS A 276 37.52 -14.50 -11.25
#